data_AF-A0A7S2CGA9-F1
#
_entry.id   AF-A0A7S2CGA9-F1
#
_cell.length_a   1.000
_cell.length_b   1.000
_cell.length_c   1.000
_cell.angle_alpha   90.00
_cell.angle_beta   90.00
_cell.angle_gamma   90.00
#
_symmetry.space_group_name_H-M   'P 1'
#
loop_
_entity.id
_entity.type
_entity.pdbx_description
1 polymer ?
#
loop_
_entity_poly.entity_id
_entity_poly.type
_entity_poly.pdbx_seq_one_letter_code
_entity_poly.pdbx_strand_id
1 'polypeptide(L)'
;FRRSGEIIRDNVVRAAQLFEQSINVGRCSDQQTVEEWLEGACDIRFGQAAILYNWLGETDTDAAQGQSFTERAQGLLQYLKGTPRFADVAKSWSSPLQINFNQLRFPDVPSRPFWDASKVPLARFFEENFHVFKAELEAIVNDPRDLYEVLRREDGSVESLATPGGWDAVRIVRYGHWFDLFCEMAPRTCELLRSRPELVNCPY
;
A
#
# COMPACT_ATOMS: atom_id res chain seq x y z
N PHE A 1 -7.21 11.44 -16.98
CA PHE A 1 -7.95 12.65 -16.61
C PHE A 1 -7.77 13.70 -17.70
N ARG A 2 -8.79 14.53 -17.96
CA ARG A 2 -8.60 15.78 -18.71
C ARG A 2 -7.93 16.82 -17.81
N ARG A 3 -7.45 17.94 -18.38
CA ARG A 3 -6.92 19.07 -17.59
C ARG A 3 -7.92 19.63 -16.58
N SER A 4 -9.22 19.43 -16.81
CA SER A 4 -10.30 19.79 -15.90
C SER A 4 -10.45 18.87 -14.68
N GLY A 5 -9.65 17.79 -14.58
CA GLY A 5 -9.85 16.75 -13.55
C GLY A 5 -10.94 15.74 -13.91
N GLU A 6 -11.59 15.88 -15.06
CA GLU A 6 -12.62 14.94 -15.52
C GLU A 6 -12.00 13.56 -15.84
N ILE A 7 -12.63 12.49 -15.36
CA ILE A 7 -12.25 11.12 -15.68
C ILE A 7 -12.72 10.79 -17.09
N ILE A 8 -11.80 10.36 -17.95
CA ILE A 8 -12.13 9.88 -19.29
C ILE A 8 -12.59 8.43 -19.14
N ARG A 9 -13.89 8.21 -18.95
CA ARG A 9 -14.47 6.89 -18.65
C ARG A 9 -14.08 5.81 -19.66
N ASP A 10 -14.06 6.13 -20.95
CA ASP A 10 -13.63 5.21 -22.01
C ASP A 10 -12.20 4.69 -21.81
N ASN A 11 -11.31 5.52 -21.28
CA ASN A 11 -9.94 5.07 -20.98
C ASN A 11 -9.93 4.08 -19.81
N VAL A 12 -10.82 4.26 -18.83
CA VAL A 12 -10.98 3.31 -17.70
C VAL A 12 -11.53 1.98 -18.20
N VAL A 13 -12.54 2.01 -19.07
CA VAL A 13 -13.09 0.79 -19.71
C VAL A 13 -12.01 0.06 -20.51
N ARG A 14 -11.26 0.77 -21.36
CA ARG A 14 -10.17 0.18 -22.14
C ARG A 14 -9.06 -0.38 -21.27
N ALA A 15 -8.72 0.29 -20.17
CA ALA A 15 -7.73 -0.20 -19.22
C ALA A 15 -8.20 -1.50 -18.54
N ALA A 16 -9.46 -1.56 -18.08
CA ALA A 16 -10.03 -2.76 -17.47
C ALA A 16 -10.02 -3.94 -18.44
N GLN A 17 -10.43 -3.70 -19.69
CA GLN A 17 -10.40 -4.70 -20.76
C GLN A 17 -8.98 -5.17 -21.10
N LEU A 18 -8.01 -4.25 -21.14
CA LEU A 18 -6.62 -4.60 -21.41
C LEU A 18 -6.05 -5.50 -20.30
N PHE A 19 -6.30 -5.19 -19.03
CA PHE A 19 -5.87 -6.03 -17.92
C PHE A 19 -6.51 -7.42 -17.99
N GLU A 20 -7.81 -7.50 -18.25
CA GLU A 20 -8.49 -8.79 -18.39
C GLU A 20 -8.02 -9.59 -19.62
N GLN A 21 -7.77 -8.94 -20.76
CA GLN A 21 -7.16 -9.62 -21.91
C GLN A 21 -5.75 -10.14 -21.56
N SER A 22 -4.99 -9.36 -20.79
CA SER A 22 -3.64 -9.75 -20.37
C SER A 22 -3.62 -10.97 -19.44
N ILE A 23 -4.72 -11.27 -18.73
CA ILE A 23 -4.87 -12.51 -17.95
C ILE A 23 -4.72 -13.72 -18.88
N ASN A 24 -5.43 -13.71 -20.00
CA ASN A 24 -5.41 -14.80 -20.98
C ASN A 24 -4.07 -14.86 -21.72
N VAL A 25 -3.55 -13.71 -22.18
CA VAL A 25 -2.26 -13.63 -22.90
C VAL A 25 -1.11 -14.09 -22.00
N GLY A 26 -1.14 -13.69 -20.73
CA GLY A 26 -0.18 -14.07 -19.70
C GLY A 26 -0.39 -15.48 -19.14
N ARG A 27 -1.40 -16.21 -19.63
CA ARG A 27 -1.73 -17.58 -19.24
C ARG A 27 -1.93 -17.76 -17.72
N CYS A 28 -2.49 -16.76 -17.07
CA CYS A 28 -2.78 -16.84 -15.64
C CYS A 28 -3.80 -17.94 -15.38
N SER A 29 -3.40 -18.99 -14.67
CA SER A 29 -4.21 -20.17 -14.35
C SER A 29 -4.03 -20.62 -12.89
N ASP A 30 -5.12 -20.97 -12.22
CA ASP A 30 -5.13 -21.46 -10.83
C ASP A 30 -4.33 -22.78 -10.63
N GLN A 31 -3.92 -23.39 -11.74
CA GLN A 31 -3.03 -24.54 -11.79
C GLN A 31 -1.53 -24.18 -11.73
N GLN A 32 -1.18 -22.90 -11.90
CA GLN A 32 0.22 -22.45 -11.82
C GLN A 32 0.72 -22.50 -10.38
N THR A 33 2.02 -22.67 -10.23
CA THR A 33 2.69 -22.46 -8.95
C THR A 33 2.59 -20.99 -8.53
N VAL A 34 2.77 -20.74 -7.23
CA VAL A 34 2.76 -19.37 -6.68
C VAL A 34 3.86 -18.50 -7.31
N GLU A 35 5.01 -19.10 -7.65
CA GLU A 35 6.14 -18.41 -8.26
C GLU A 35 5.83 -18.00 -9.71
N GLU A 36 5.33 -18.91 -10.53
CA GLU A 36 4.90 -18.62 -11.90
C GLU A 36 3.80 -17.55 -11.93
N TRP A 37 2.89 -17.58 -10.96
CA TRP A 37 1.83 -16.58 -10.83
C TRP A 37 2.39 -15.17 -10.58
N LEU A 38 3.43 -15.07 -9.74
CA LEU A 38 4.11 -13.81 -9.42
C LEU A 38 4.99 -13.29 -10.55
N GLU A 39 5.82 -14.15 -11.15
CA GLU A 39 6.64 -13.80 -12.31
C GLU A 39 5.76 -13.35 -13.48
N GLY A 40 4.62 -14.01 -13.62
CA GLY A 40 3.58 -13.63 -14.54
C GLY A 40 2.89 -12.32 -14.18
N ALA A 41 3.03 -11.75 -12.98
CA ALA A 41 2.25 -10.59 -12.50
C ALA A 41 0.72 -10.83 -12.60
N CYS A 42 0.27 -12.06 -12.40
CA CYS A 42 -1.13 -12.43 -12.59
C CYS A 42 -2.07 -11.78 -11.56
N ASP A 43 -1.60 -11.63 -10.32
CA ASP A 43 -2.29 -10.90 -9.27
C ASP A 43 -2.58 -9.43 -9.66
N ILE A 44 -1.63 -8.73 -10.29
CA ILE A 44 -1.79 -7.35 -10.74
C ILE A 44 -2.87 -7.30 -11.81
N ARG A 45 -2.83 -8.21 -12.77
CA ARG A 45 -3.80 -8.25 -13.89
C ARG A 45 -5.22 -8.47 -13.40
N PHE A 46 -5.42 -9.48 -12.56
CA PHE A 46 -6.72 -9.77 -11.96
C PHE A 46 -7.18 -8.64 -11.04
N GLY A 47 -6.33 -8.18 -10.12
CA GLY A 47 -6.66 -7.15 -9.15
C GLY A 47 -7.03 -5.82 -9.79
N GLN A 48 -6.23 -5.35 -10.75
CA GLN A 48 -6.51 -4.10 -11.47
C GLN A 48 -7.78 -4.20 -12.31
N ALA A 49 -7.99 -5.30 -13.03
CA ALA A 49 -9.24 -5.50 -13.78
C ALA A 49 -10.46 -5.47 -12.84
N ALA A 50 -10.40 -6.18 -11.72
CA ALA A 50 -11.50 -6.26 -10.76
C ALA A 50 -11.83 -4.89 -10.13
N ILE A 51 -10.81 -4.13 -9.72
CA ILE A 51 -10.99 -2.79 -9.14
C ILE A 51 -11.58 -1.81 -10.17
N LEU A 52 -11.06 -1.81 -11.40
CA LEU A 52 -11.55 -0.91 -12.45
C LEU A 52 -12.99 -1.23 -12.86
N TYR A 53 -13.35 -2.51 -13.00
CA TYR A 53 -14.74 -2.90 -13.25
C TYR A 53 -15.66 -2.59 -12.09
N ASN A 54 -15.23 -2.75 -10.84
CA ASN A 54 -16.05 -2.35 -9.69
C ASN A 54 -16.32 -0.85 -9.71
N TRP A 55 -15.28 -0.02 -9.91
CA TRP A 55 -15.45 1.43 -10.02
C TRP A 55 -16.38 1.81 -11.17
N LEU A 56 -16.23 1.17 -12.33
CA LEU A 56 -17.14 1.39 -13.46
C LEU A 56 -18.58 1.02 -13.08
N GLY A 57 -18.80 -0.12 -12.43
CA GLY A 57 -20.13 -0.55 -11.98
C GLY A 57 -20.81 0.43 -11.03
N GLU A 58 -20.07 0.96 -10.06
CA GLU A 58 -20.58 1.92 -9.06
C GLU A 58 -20.86 3.32 -9.63
N THR A 59 -20.18 3.69 -10.73
CA THR A 59 -20.20 5.06 -11.26
C THR A 59 -20.85 5.19 -12.63
N ASP A 60 -21.39 4.10 -13.19
CA ASP A 60 -22.10 4.17 -14.47
C ASP A 60 -23.46 4.87 -14.29
N THR A 61 -23.86 5.63 -15.30
CA THR A 61 -25.18 6.25 -15.36
C THR A 61 -26.21 5.32 -16.01
N ASP A 62 -25.76 4.37 -16.83
CA ASP A 62 -26.60 3.30 -17.35
C ASP A 62 -26.58 2.11 -16.39
N ALA A 63 -27.72 1.82 -15.79
CA ALA A 63 -27.86 0.74 -14.81
C ALA A 63 -27.54 -0.64 -15.37
N ALA A 64 -27.89 -0.93 -16.63
CA ALA A 64 -27.61 -2.22 -17.25
C ALA A 64 -26.12 -2.40 -17.52
N GLN A 65 -25.47 -1.33 -17.99
CA GLN A 65 -24.03 -1.33 -18.21
C GLN A 65 -23.26 -1.43 -16.88
N GLY A 66 -23.66 -0.66 -15.86
CA GLY A 66 -23.09 -0.71 -14.51
C GLY A 66 -23.22 -2.10 -13.87
N GLN A 67 -24.37 -2.75 -14.04
CA GLN A 67 -24.57 -4.13 -13.59
C GLN A 67 -23.63 -5.10 -14.30
N SER A 68 -23.46 -4.97 -15.62
CA SER A 68 -22.51 -5.81 -16.37
C SER A 68 -21.07 -5.66 -15.88
N PHE A 69 -20.62 -4.43 -15.58
CA PHE A 69 -19.29 -4.23 -15.00
C PHE A 69 -19.17 -4.83 -13.60
N THR A 70 -20.20 -4.70 -12.77
CA THR A 70 -20.24 -5.30 -11.44
C THR A 70 -20.11 -6.82 -11.50
N GLU A 71 -20.83 -7.48 -12.42
CA GLU A 71 -20.76 -8.93 -12.62
C GLU A 71 -19.35 -9.38 -13.04
N ARG A 72 -18.68 -8.64 -13.91
CA ARG A 72 -17.30 -8.93 -14.31
C ARG A 72 -16.33 -8.78 -13.15
N ALA A 73 -16.45 -7.70 -12.36
CA ALA A 73 -15.63 -7.49 -11.17
C ALA A 73 -15.80 -8.63 -10.16
N GLN A 74 -17.04 -9.07 -9.93
CA GLN A 74 -17.36 -10.18 -9.04
C GLN A 74 -16.84 -11.52 -9.59
N GLY A 75 -16.96 -11.76 -10.90
CA GLY A 75 -16.40 -12.96 -11.54
C GLY A 75 -14.89 -13.08 -11.35
N LEU A 76 -14.15 -11.97 -11.55
CA LEU A 76 -12.71 -11.91 -11.30
C LEU A 76 -12.36 -12.13 -9.83
N LEU A 77 -13.13 -11.54 -8.91
CA LEU A 77 -12.96 -11.79 -7.47
C LEU A 77 -13.17 -13.27 -7.14
N GLN A 78 -14.24 -13.90 -7.64
CA GLN A 78 -14.49 -15.32 -7.37
C GLN A 78 -13.37 -16.21 -7.90
N TYR A 79 -12.82 -15.89 -9.06
CA TYR A 79 -11.64 -16.59 -9.59
C TYR A 79 -10.45 -16.48 -8.63
N LEU A 80 -10.12 -15.26 -8.19
CA LEU A 80 -9.03 -15.03 -7.25
C LEU A 80 -9.22 -15.77 -5.92
N LYS A 81 -10.46 -15.87 -5.42
CA LYS A 81 -10.78 -16.63 -4.21
C LYS A 81 -10.49 -18.13 -4.34
N GLY A 82 -10.50 -18.66 -5.56
CA GLY A 82 -10.15 -20.06 -5.86
C GLY A 82 -8.66 -20.30 -6.08
N THR A 83 -7.86 -19.24 -6.26
CA THR A 83 -6.42 -19.37 -6.52
C THR A 83 -5.68 -19.78 -5.24
N PRO A 84 -4.86 -20.85 -5.23
CA PRO A 84 -4.19 -21.34 -4.03
C PRO A 84 -3.39 -20.27 -3.27
N ARG A 85 -2.77 -19.35 -4.02
CA ARG A 85 -2.03 -18.19 -3.47
C ARG A 85 -2.82 -17.35 -2.48
N PHE A 86 -4.14 -17.22 -2.67
CA PHE A 86 -4.99 -16.34 -1.86
C PHE A 86 -5.93 -17.10 -0.92
N ALA A 87 -5.78 -18.42 -0.79
CA ALA A 87 -6.71 -19.28 -0.06
C ALA A 87 -6.97 -18.81 1.38
N ASP A 88 -5.94 -18.27 2.06
CA ASP A 88 -6.03 -17.82 3.45
C ASP A 88 -6.83 -16.52 3.59
N VAL A 89 -6.58 -15.53 2.73
CA VAL A 89 -7.22 -14.21 2.80
C VAL A 89 -8.56 -14.17 2.07
N ALA A 90 -8.79 -15.05 1.10
CA ALA A 90 -9.98 -15.06 0.23
C ALA A 90 -11.29 -15.02 1.02
N LYS A 91 -11.34 -15.67 2.19
CA LYS A 91 -12.53 -15.68 3.07
C LYS A 91 -12.90 -14.29 3.59
N SER A 92 -11.95 -13.38 3.66
CA SER A 92 -12.16 -12.00 4.10
C SER A 92 -12.69 -11.09 3.00
N TRP A 93 -12.65 -11.53 1.74
CA TRP A 93 -13.10 -10.72 0.59
C TRP A 93 -14.58 -10.92 0.30
N SER A 94 -15.35 -9.87 0.53
CA SER A 94 -16.74 -9.67 0.12
C SER A 94 -16.87 -8.69 -1.06
N SER A 95 -15.82 -7.95 -1.41
CA SER A 95 -15.83 -6.94 -2.49
C SER A 95 -14.48 -6.89 -3.21
N PRO A 96 -14.46 -6.59 -4.54
CA PRO A 96 -13.22 -6.32 -5.27
C PRO A 96 -12.37 -5.19 -4.67
N LEU A 97 -12.99 -4.25 -3.96
CA LEU A 97 -12.28 -3.13 -3.29
C LEU A 97 -11.44 -3.57 -2.08
N GLN A 98 -11.61 -4.80 -1.62
CA GLN A 98 -10.79 -5.38 -0.54
C GLN A 98 -9.53 -6.08 -1.08
N ILE A 99 -9.36 -6.13 -2.40
CA ILE A 99 -8.11 -6.52 -3.03
C ILE A 99 -7.19 -5.30 -3.03
N ASN A 100 -5.92 -5.47 -2.65
CA ASN A 100 -4.94 -4.38 -2.78
C ASN A 100 -3.59 -4.89 -3.28
N PHE A 101 -2.76 -3.95 -3.74
CA PHE A 101 -1.42 -4.23 -4.26
C PHE A 101 -0.50 -4.86 -3.21
N ASN A 102 -0.76 -4.64 -1.91
CA ASN A 102 0.05 -5.21 -0.84
C ASN A 102 -0.15 -6.72 -0.67
N GLN A 103 -1.23 -7.30 -1.21
CA GLN A 103 -1.46 -8.76 -1.20
C GLN A 103 -0.44 -9.52 -2.07
N LEU A 104 0.35 -8.82 -2.91
CA LEU A 104 1.57 -9.36 -3.50
C LEU A 104 2.59 -9.81 -2.45
N ARG A 105 2.75 -9.01 -1.40
CA ARG A 105 3.75 -9.22 -0.37
C ARG A 105 3.17 -9.88 0.87
N PHE A 106 1.88 -9.68 1.12
CA PHE A 106 1.15 -10.18 2.29
C PHE A 106 -0.15 -10.88 1.87
N PRO A 107 -0.05 -12.07 1.24
CA PRO A 107 -1.20 -12.77 0.65
C PRO A 107 -2.18 -13.36 1.69
N ASP A 108 -1.78 -13.39 2.95
CA ASP A 108 -2.46 -13.97 4.10
C ASP A 108 -3.12 -12.92 5.01
N VAL A 109 -2.84 -11.64 4.78
CA VAL A 109 -3.27 -10.54 5.63
C VAL A 109 -4.46 -9.80 4.99
N PRO A 110 -5.62 -9.71 5.67
CA PRO A 110 -6.76 -8.97 5.16
C PRO A 110 -6.43 -7.49 4.95
N SER A 111 -6.69 -6.99 3.75
CA SER A 111 -6.44 -5.59 3.41
C SER A 111 -7.56 -4.72 3.92
N ARG A 112 -7.24 -3.85 4.90
CA ARG A 112 -8.18 -2.86 5.43
C ARG A 112 -7.53 -1.47 5.46
N PRO A 113 -8.29 -0.40 5.16
CA PRO A 113 -7.78 0.96 5.26
C PRO A 113 -7.54 1.39 6.71
N PHE A 114 -8.25 0.77 7.67
CA PHE A 114 -8.13 1.05 9.09
C PHE A 114 -7.87 -0.24 9.86
N TRP A 115 -6.91 -0.18 10.77
CA TRP A 115 -6.50 -1.27 11.65
C TRP A 115 -6.91 -0.95 13.07
N ASP A 116 -7.36 -1.98 13.79
CA ASP A 116 -7.60 -1.90 15.22
C ASP A 116 -6.25 -1.76 15.94
N ALA A 117 -6.05 -0.66 16.68
CA ALA A 117 -4.81 -0.38 17.37
C ALA A 117 -4.41 -1.51 18.33
N SER A 118 -5.37 -2.22 18.92
CA SER A 118 -5.10 -3.36 19.81
C SER A 118 -4.41 -4.55 19.09
N LYS A 119 -4.47 -4.58 17.76
CA LYS A 119 -3.86 -5.61 16.91
C LYS A 119 -2.53 -5.16 16.30
N VAL A 120 -2.12 -3.91 16.52
CA VAL A 120 -0.86 -3.36 16.02
C VAL A 120 0.14 -3.36 17.18
N PRO A 121 1.16 -4.24 17.20
CA PRO A 121 2.06 -4.41 18.35
C PRO A 121 2.77 -3.14 18.81
N LEU A 122 2.98 -2.19 17.90
CA LEU A 122 3.66 -0.93 18.16
C LEU A 122 2.74 0.21 18.61
N ALA A 123 1.41 0.08 18.49
CA ALA A 123 0.50 1.21 18.72
C ALA A 123 0.63 1.78 20.14
N ARG A 124 0.44 0.92 21.14
CA ARG A 124 0.58 1.31 22.55
C ARG A 124 2.00 1.77 22.90
N PHE A 125 3.01 1.14 22.32
CA PHE A 125 4.41 1.54 22.50
C PHE A 125 4.66 2.97 22.01
N PHE A 126 4.11 3.33 20.85
CA PHE A 126 4.23 4.69 20.33
C PHE A 126 3.48 5.71 21.19
N GLU A 127 2.29 5.36 21.68
CA GLU A 127 1.52 6.22 22.58
C GLU A 127 2.25 6.49 23.91
N GLU A 128 2.76 5.44 24.55
CA GLU A 128 3.46 5.55 25.83
C GLU A 128 4.77 6.36 25.72
N ASN A 129 5.46 6.27 24.58
CA ASN A 129 6.74 6.92 24.36
C ASN A 129 6.65 8.21 23.51
N PHE A 130 5.44 8.65 23.14
CA PHE A 130 5.21 9.82 22.29
C PHE A 130 5.94 11.06 22.79
N HIS A 131 5.95 11.27 24.11
CA HIS A 131 6.61 12.40 24.74
C HIS A 131 8.13 12.45 24.48
N VAL A 132 8.80 11.29 24.36
CA VAL A 132 10.22 11.22 24.02
C VAL A 132 10.43 11.57 22.55
N PHE A 133 9.67 10.93 21.66
CA PHE A 133 9.79 11.15 20.21
C PHE A 133 9.52 12.60 19.84
N LYS A 134 8.47 13.19 20.44
CA LYS A 134 8.12 14.60 20.25
C LYS A 134 9.25 15.51 20.72
N ALA A 135 9.75 15.32 21.94
CA ALA A 135 10.76 16.21 22.51
C ALA A 135 12.07 16.20 21.71
N GLU A 136 12.55 15.04 21.28
CA GLU A 136 13.77 14.95 20.48
C GLU A 136 13.57 15.49 19.05
N LEU A 137 12.42 15.25 18.42
CA LEU A 137 12.10 15.87 17.13
C LEU A 137 12.00 17.39 17.23
N GLU A 138 11.35 17.91 18.27
CA GLU A 138 11.27 19.36 18.53
C GLU A 138 12.66 19.95 18.76
N ALA A 139 13.58 19.24 19.42
CA ALA A 139 14.96 19.69 19.59
C ALA A 139 15.70 19.77 18.25
N ILE A 140 15.53 18.77 17.37
CA ILE A 140 16.11 18.78 16.01
C ILE A 140 15.55 19.94 15.17
N VAL A 141 14.23 20.13 15.17
CA VAL A 141 13.55 21.15 14.37
C VAL A 141 13.94 22.57 14.82
N ASN A 142 14.14 22.78 16.13
CA ASN A 142 14.49 24.09 16.67
C ASN A 142 16.01 24.31 16.83
N ASP A 143 16.84 23.39 16.33
CA ASP A 143 18.30 23.53 16.44
C ASP A 143 18.79 24.70 15.56
N PRO A 144 19.57 25.65 16.10
CA PRO A 144 20.03 26.82 15.36
C PRO A 144 20.98 26.50 14.19
N ARG A 145 21.48 25.25 14.10
CA ARG A 145 22.31 24.77 12.99
C ARG A 145 21.49 24.22 11.81
N ASP A 146 20.16 24.30 11.88
CA ASP A 146 19.25 23.78 10.87
C ASP A 146 19.41 22.27 10.63
N LEU A 147 19.50 21.51 11.74
CA LEU A 147 19.74 20.07 11.70
C LEU A 147 18.65 19.31 10.95
N TYR A 148 17.41 19.80 11.01
CA TYR A 148 16.31 19.23 10.23
C TYR A 148 16.59 19.27 8.73
N GLU A 149 17.08 20.39 8.20
CA GLU A 149 17.41 20.51 6.77
C GLU A 149 18.60 19.62 6.39
N VAL A 150 19.59 19.47 7.29
CA VAL A 150 20.72 18.55 7.08
C VAL A 150 20.21 17.11 6.94
N LEU A 151 19.41 16.64 7.90
CA LEU A 151 18.82 15.29 7.89
C LEU A 151 17.93 15.06 6.67
N ARG A 152 17.10 16.06 6.32
CA ARG A 152 16.18 15.98 5.18
C ARG A 152 16.92 15.85 3.85
N ARG A 153 18.08 16.48 3.70
CA ARG A 153 18.91 16.38 2.48
C ARG A 153 19.66 15.07 2.39
N GLU A 154 20.06 14.49 3.52
CA GLU A 154 20.80 13.23 3.57
C GLU A 154 19.99 12.06 3.00
N ASP A 155 18.66 12.05 3.24
CA ASP A 155 17.75 11.06 2.66
C ASP A 155 16.43 11.69 2.19
N GLY A 156 16.53 12.47 1.12
CA GLY A 156 15.40 13.17 0.51
C GLY A 156 14.20 12.23 0.26
N SER A 157 13.04 12.61 0.77
CA SER A 157 11.81 11.87 0.49
C SER A 157 11.39 12.07 -0.97
N VAL A 158 11.44 11.00 -1.77
CA VAL A 158 10.82 10.94 -3.10
C VAL A 158 9.30 10.75 -3.02
N GLU A 159 8.76 10.52 -1.82
CA GLU A 159 7.31 10.35 -1.57
C GLU A 159 6.59 11.70 -1.43
N SER A 160 7.09 12.73 -2.12
CA SER A 160 6.40 14.00 -2.28
C SER A 160 5.08 13.72 -3.04
N LEU A 161 4.01 13.50 -2.29
CA LEU A 161 2.65 13.66 -2.81
C LEU A 161 2.54 15.14 -3.18
N ALA A 162 2.77 15.43 -4.47
CA ALA A 162 2.89 16.76 -5.04
C ALA A 162 1.66 17.62 -4.73
N THR A 163 1.68 18.28 -3.58
CA THR A 163 0.69 19.25 -3.14
C THR A 163 1.40 20.59 -2.95
N PRO A 164 0.80 21.71 -3.38
CA PRO A 164 1.33 23.04 -3.08
C PRO A 164 1.35 23.21 -1.55
N GLY A 165 2.55 23.30 -0.96
CA GLY A 165 2.74 23.40 0.49
C GLY A 165 3.90 22.55 1.02
N GLY A 166 4.32 21.52 0.29
CA GLY A 166 5.44 20.65 0.66
C GLY A 166 5.13 19.73 1.84
N TRP A 167 5.43 18.44 1.67
CA TRP A 167 5.46 17.47 2.76
C TRP A 167 6.91 17.00 2.89
N ASP A 168 7.52 17.25 4.05
CA ASP A 168 8.87 16.80 4.35
C ASP A 168 8.84 15.68 5.40
N ALA A 169 9.83 14.80 5.31
CA ALA A 169 10.00 13.69 6.24
C ALA A 169 11.49 13.52 6.53
N VAL A 170 11.80 13.17 7.78
CA VAL A 170 13.11 12.68 8.18
C VAL A 170 12.99 11.18 8.45
N ARG A 171 13.87 10.38 7.86
CA ARG A 171 13.87 8.92 8.05
C ARG A 171 14.79 8.54 9.21
N ILE A 172 14.32 7.62 10.04
CA ILE A 172 15.07 7.10 11.20
C ILE A 172 15.72 5.76 10.86
N VAL A 173 14.97 4.92 10.14
CA VAL A 173 15.38 3.60 9.67
C VAL A 173 14.72 3.31 8.33
N ARG A 174 15.46 2.68 7.41
CA ARG A 174 14.95 2.25 6.10
C ARG A 174 15.59 0.93 5.69
N TYR A 175 14.78 -0.09 5.39
CA TYR A 175 15.26 -1.44 5.03
C TYR A 175 16.30 -1.98 6.02
N GLY A 176 16.08 -1.80 7.32
CA GLY A 176 17.01 -2.21 8.39
C GLY A 176 18.23 -1.30 8.58
N HIS A 177 18.46 -0.32 7.71
CA HIS A 177 19.55 0.66 7.86
C HIS A 177 19.11 1.83 8.73
N TRP A 178 19.79 2.03 9.85
CA TRP A 178 19.58 3.15 10.77
C TRP A 178 20.37 4.37 10.30
N PHE A 179 19.75 5.55 10.37
CA PHE A 179 20.44 6.80 10.07
C PHE A 179 21.23 7.25 11.29
N ASP A 180 22.54 7.03 11.27
CA ASP A 180 23.41 7.31 12.41
C ASP A 180 23.34 8.78 12.84
N LEU A 181 23.32 9.72 11.88
CA LEU A 181 23.19 11.15 12.18
C LEU A 181 21.89 11.46 12.93
N PHE A 182 20.77 10.84 12.56
CA PHE A 182 19.52 10.98 13.32
C PHE A 182 19.68 10.42 14.73
N CYS A 183 20.28 9.24 14.87
CA CYS A 183 20.46 8.59 16.17
C CYS A 183 21.44 9.31 17.10
N GLU A 184 22.40 10.06 16.57
CA GLU A 184 23.25 10.94 17.37
C GLU A 184 22.46 12.13 17.95
N MET A 185 21.48 12.65 17.21
CA MET A 185 20.64 13.79 17.62
C MET A 185 19.45 13.39 18.48
N ALA A 186 18.90 12.21 18.26
CA ALA A 186 17.74 11.64 18.96
C ALA A 186 18.06 10.25 19.54
N PRO A 187 19.02 10.16 20.48
CA PRO A 187 19.53 8.89 20.97
C PRO A 187 18.47 8.07 21.69
N ARG A 188 17.55 8.71 22.44
CA ARG A 188 16.52 7.97 23.18
C ARG A 188 15.48 7.39 22.24
N THR A 189 15.11 8.14 21.18
CA THR A 189 14.24 7.66 20.12
C THR A 189 14.84 6.42 19.46
N CYS A 190 16.11 6.48 19.05
CA CYS A 190 16.74 5.32 18.43
C CYS A 190 16.90 4.14 19.39
N GLU A 191 17.25 4.36 20.66
CA GLU A 191 17.31 3.30 21.67
C GLU A 191 15.95 2.60 21.83
N LEU A 192 14.88 3.38 21.98
CA LEU A 192 13.52 2.88 22.11
C LEU A 192 13.10 2.08 20.86
N LEU A 193 13.31 2.62 19.66
CA LEU A 193 12.92 1.93 18.42
C LEU A 193 13.77 0.66 18.18
N ARG A 194 15.05 0.67 18.53
CA ARG A 194 15.93 -0.53 18.44
C ARG A 194 15.53 -1.63 19.43
N SER A 195 14.81 -1.30 20.50
CA SER A 195 14.26 -2.33 21.39
C SER A 195 13.09 -3.11 20.79
N ARG A 196 12.55 -2.66 19.64
CA ARG A 196 11.36 -3.25 19.00
C ARG A 196 11.73 -4.27 17.93
N PRO A 197 11.49 -5.58 18.15
CA PRO A 197 11.78 -6.60 17.14
C PRO A 197 10.97 -6.39 15.85
N GLU A 198 9.79 -5.77 15.93
CA GLU A 198 8.95 -5.47 14.77
C GLU A 198 9.60 -4.47 13.80
N LEU A 199 10.55 -3.65 14.29
CA LEU A 199 11.29 -2.68 13.49
C LEU A 199 12.68 -3.21 13.11
N VAL A 200 13.38 -3.88 14.05
CA VAL A 200 14.75 -4.39 13.82
C VAL A 200 14.76 -5.62 12.92
N ASN A 201 13.79 -6.51 13.08
CA ASN A 201 13.73 -7.79 12.36
C ASN A 201 12.65 -7.76 11.26
N CYS A 202 12.25 -6.58 10.79
CA CYS A 202 11.32 -6.48 9.67
C CYS A 202 12.01 -7.07 8.43
N PRO A 203 11.53 -8.19 7.86
CA PRO A 203 12.26 -8.95 6.84
C PRO A 203 12.28 -8.26 5.46
N TYR A 204 11.89 -6.98 5.39
CA TYR A 204 11.33 -6.35 4.21
C TYR A 204 11.58 -4.85 4.09
#